data_AF-A0A497KF19-F1
#
_entry.id   AF-A0A497KF19-F1
#
_cell.length_a   1.000
_cell.length_b   1.000
_cell.length_c   1.000
_cell.angle_alpha   90.00
_cell.angle_beta   90.00
_cell.angle_gamma   90.00
#
_symmetry.space_group_name_H-M   'P 1'
#
loop_
_entity.id
_entity.type
_entity.pdbx_description
1 polymer ?
#
loop_
_entity_poly.entity_id
_entity_poly.type
_entity_poly.pdbx_seq_one_letter_code
_entity_poly.pdbx_strand_id
1 'polypeptide(L)' 'MQSQEEEVKLTTIQRIRLEILGITPTEKRRHPGWSGELQFYAFKCPIHGIVEDYPHGYRQVLRCRKCQNEQNVEF' A
#
# COMPACT_ATOMS: atom_id res chain seq x y z
N MET A 1 -16.57 11.69 -0.30
CA MET A 1 -15.62 11.12 0.69
C MET A 1 -14.24 11.18 0.06
N GLN A 2 -13.35 12.02 0.58
CA GLN A 2 -12.01 12.24 0.02
C GLN A 2 -11.12 11.06 0.41
N SER A 3 -10.93 10.11 -0.51
CA SER A 3 -9.88 9.10 -0.37
C SER A 3 -8.55 9.79 -0.62
N GLN A 4 -7.91 10.22 0.45
CA GLN A 4 -6.62 10.92 0.42
C GLN A 4 -5.62 10.08 -0.37
N GLU A 5 -5.15 10.62 -1.50
CA GLU A 5 -3.93 10.15 -2.16
C GLU A 5 -2.77 10.48 -1.21
N GLU A 6 -2.58 9.67 -0.17
CA GLU A 6 -1.39 9.78 0.69
C GLU A 6 -0.17 9.45 -0.18
N GLU A 7 0.59 10.48 -0.54
CA GLU A 7 1.89 10.32 -1.17
C GLU A 7 2.77 9.44 -0.29
N VAL A 8 3.26 8.33 -0.86
CA VAL A 8 4.07 7.35 -0.13
C VAL A 8 5.42 7.99 0.23
N LYS A 9 5.54 8.51 1.47
CA LYS A 9 6.76 9.12 1.97
C LYS A 9 7.75 8.03 2.41
N LEU A 10 8.73 7.77 1.56
CA LEU A 10 9.80 6.80 1.84
C LEU A 10 11.09 7.50 2.27
N THR A 11 11.67 7.01 3.36
CA THR A 11 13.06 7.32 3.72
C THR A 11 14.05 6.73 2.70
N THR A 12 15.27 7.25 2.67
CA THR A 12 16.32 6.75 1.76
C THR A 12 16.58 5.26 1.93
N ILE A 13 16.57 4.76 3.17
CA ILE A 13 16.75 3.34 3.47
C ILE A 13 15.57 2.52 2.94
N GLN A 14 14.34 3.01 3.10
CA GLN A 14 13.16 2.35 2.55
C GLN A 14 13.20 2.30 1.03
N ARG A 15 13.66 3.35 0.35
CA ARG A 15 13.84 3.36 -1.11
C ARG A 15 14.84 2.30 -1.56
N ILE A 16 16.00 2.20 -0.91
CA ILE A 16 17.01 1.17 -1.25
C ILE A 16 16.44 -0.24 -1.05
N ARG A 17 15.75 -0.49 0.08
CA ARG A 17 15.09 -1.78 0.32
C ARG A 17 14.05 -2.10 -0.75
N LEU A 18 13.25 -1.11 -1.13
CA LEU A 18 12.24 -1.24 -2.17
C LEU A 18 12.85 -1.58 -3.55
N GLU A 19 14.00 -0.99 -3.88
CA GLU A 19 14.72 -1.30 -5.12
C GLU A 19 15.22 -2.75 -5.17
N ILE A 20 15.71 -3.28 -4.04
CA ILE A 20 16.30 -4.63 -3.98
C ILE A 20 15.25 -5.73 -3.79
N LEU A 21 14.27 -5.51 -2.89
CA LEU A 21 13.30 -6.53 -2.48
C LEU A 21 11.94 -6.37 -3.18
N GLY A 22 11.70 -5.24 -3.85
CA GLY A 22 10.39 -4.92 -4.44
C GLY A 22 9.32 -4.53 -3.42
N ILE A 23 9.64 -4.57 -2.12
CA ILE A 23 8.74 -4.26 -1.00
C ILE A 23 9.53 -3.69 0.20
N THR A 24 8.92 -2.80 0.98
CA THR A 24 9.48 -2.28 2.24
C THR A 24 8.37 -1.91 3.22
N PRO A 25 8.50 -2.20 4.54
CA PRO A 25 7.52 -1.77 5.52
C PRO A 25 7.57 -0.24 5.69
N THR A 26 6.38 0.36 5.83
CA THR A 26 6.19 1.78 6.11
C THR A 26 5.65 1.98 7.54
N GLU A 27 4.68 2.85 7.74
CA GLU A 27 4.13 3.16 9.06
C GLU A 27 3.07 2.13 9.48
N LYS A 28 2.90 1.97 10.79
CA LYS A 28 1.71 1.32 11.34
C LYS A 28 0.62 2.36 11.51
N ARG A 29 -0.56 2.11 10.94
CA ARG A 29 -1.71 3.02 11.12
C ARG A 29 -2.79 2.35 11.94
N ARG A 30 -3.42 3.14 12.81
CA ARG A 30 -4.65 2.77 13.52
C ARG A 30 -5.79 3.62 13.00
N HIS A 31 -6.82 2.97 12.45
CA HIS A 31 -8.03 3.66 12.05
C HIS A 31 -9.07 3.65 13.19
N PRO A 32 -9.90 4.70 13.31
CA PRO A 32 -11.02 4.71 14.24
C PRO A 32 -11.93 3.50 14.02
N GLY A 33 -12.24 2.78 15.08
CA GLY A 33 -13.06 1.55 15.04
C GLY A 33 -12.25 0.25 14.86
N TRP A 34 -10.92 0.31 14.70
CA TRP A 34 -10.08 -0.88 14.68
C TRP A 34 -9.58 -1.26 16.07
N SER A 35 -9.59 -2.56 16.37
CA SER A 35 -9.09 -3.12 17.63
C SER A 35 -7.56 -3.09 17.74
N GLY A 36 -6.84 -2.87 16.63
CA GLY A 36 -5.38 -2.86 16.58
C GLY A 36 -4.82 -1.96 15.48
N GLU A 37 -3.49 -2.00 15.36
CA GLU A 37 -2.74 -1.28 14.32
C GLU A 37 -2.43 -2.23 13.16
N LEU A 38 -2.46 -1.72 11.93
CA LEU A 38 -2.02 -2.46 10.76
C LEU A 38 -0.69 -1.92 10.25
N GLN A 39 0.22 -2.83 9.94
CA GLN A 39 1.46 -2.52 9.25
C GLN A 39 1.19 -2.32 7.76
N PHE A 40 1.61 -1.17 7.23
CA PHE A 40 1.59 -0.90 5.80
C PHE A 40 2.94 -1.21 5.15
N TYR A 41 2.90 -1.45 3.85
CA TYR A 41 4.04 -1.77 3.01
C TYR A 41 3.96 -0.98 1.72
N ALA A 42 5.07 -0.36 1.35
CA ALA A 42 5.25 0.16 0.01
C ALA A 42 5.80 -0.93 -0.89
N PHE A 43 5.28 -1.05 -2.11
CA PHE A 43 5.71 -2.01 -3.11
C PHE A 43 5.58 -1.42 -4.52
N LYS A 44 6.27 -2.03 -5.50
CA LYS A 44 6.21 -1.60 -6.90
C LYS A 44 5.03 -2.25 -7.62
N CYS A 45 4.07 -1.43 -8.05
CA CYS A 45 3.07 -1.79 -9.06
C CYS A 45 3.69 -1.60 -10.46
N PRO A 46 3.56 -2.57 -11.38
CA PRO A 46 4.08 -2.44 -12.73
C PRO A 46 3.39 -1.34 -13.56
N ILE A 47 2.18 -0.93 -13.18
CA ILE A 47 1.37 0.06 -13.90
C ILE A 47 1.47 1.43 -13.22
N HIS A 48 1.33 1.49 -11.89
CA HIS A 48 1.18 2.74 -11.14
C HIS A 48 2.42 3.17 -10.34
N GLY A 49 3.54 2.46 -10.49
CA GLY A 49 4.77 2.75 -9.76
C GLY A 49 4.68 2.37 -8.28
N ILE A 50 5.26 3.20 -7.41
CA ILE A 50 5.28 2.91 -5.96
C ILE A 50 3.91 3.17 -5.36
N VAL A 51 3.33 2.15 -4.74
CA VAL A 51 2.05 2.22 -4.05
C VAL A 51 2.18 1.62 -2.66
N GLU A 52 1.20 1.89 -1.80
CA GLU A 52 1.19 1.41 -0.43
C GLU A 52 -0.11 0.67 -0.12
N ASP A 53 0.01 -0.43 0.61
CA ASP A 53 -1.13 -1.20 1.10
C ASP A 53 -0.78 -1.96 2.38
N TYR A 54 -1.79 -2.56 3.02
CA TYR A 54 -1.58 -3.50 4.13
C TYR A 54 -2.04 -4.91 3.72
N PRO A 55 -1.52 -5.99 4.34
CA PRO A 55 -1.90 -7.34 3.96
C PRO A 55 -3.39 -7.63 4.17
N HIS A 56 -4.08 -8.08 3.12
CA HIS A 56 -5.52 -8.36 3.16
C HIS A 56 -5.83 -9.86 3.27
N GLY A 57 -6.89 -10.16 4.03
CA GLY A 57 -7.50 -11.47 4.13
C GLY A 57 -6.59 -12.56 4.71
N TYR A 58 -7.06 -13.82 4.65
CA TYR A 58 -6.32 -14.96 5.21
C TYR A 58 -4.95 -15.18 4.57
N ARG A 59 -4.81 -14.85 3.27
CA ARG A 59 -3.57 -15.04 2.50
C ARG A 59 -2.57 -13.89 2.63
N GLN A 60 -2.89 -12.82 3.36
CA GLN A 60 -1.98 -11.70 3.63
C GLN A 60 -1.41 -11.08 2.33
N VAL A 61 -2.29 -10.79 1.37
CA VAL A 61 -1.89 -10.31 0.04
C VAL A 61 -1.96 -8.79 -0.02
N LEU A 62 -0.95 -8.17 -0.63
CA LEU A 62 -0.95 -6.74 -0.97
C LEU A 62 -1.57 -6.51 -2.34
N ARG A 63 -2.37 -5.45 -2.50
CA ARG A 63 -3.03 -5.14 -3.76
C ARG A 63 -2.88 -3.67 -4.10
N CYS A 64 -2.60 -3.37 -5.37
CA CYS A 64 -2.57 -2.00 -5.83
C CYS A 64 -4.00 -1.46 -5.89
N ARG A 65 -4.37 -0.56 -4.97
CA ARG A 65 -5.72 0.04 -4.94
C ARG A 65 -6.10 0.75 -6.24
N LYS A 66 -5.12 1.33 -6.93
CA LYS A 66 -5.33 1.97 -8.24
C LYS A 66 -5.76 0.95 -9.29
N CYS A 67 -5.06 -0.18 -9.42
CA CYS A 67 -5.50 -1.28 -10.29
C CYS A 67 -6.88 -1.81 -9.91
N GLN A 68 -7.21 -1.91 -8.62
CA GLN A 68 -8.51 -2.40 -8.18
C GLN A 68 -9.64 -1.45 -8.56
N ASN A 69 -9.43 -0.13 -8.44
CA ASN A 69 -10.43 0.86 -8.80
C ASN A 69 -10.67 0.90 -10.32
N GLU A 70 -9.62 0.75 -11.13
CA GLU A 70 -9.72 0.71 -12.60
C GLU A 70 -10.49 -0.53 -13.11
N GLN A 71 -10.36 -1.67 -12.44
CA GLN A 71 -11.11 -2.89 -12.78
C GLN A 71 -12.59 -2.83 -12.40
N ASN A 72 -12.99 -1.83 -11.60
CA ASN A 72 -14.35 -1.67 -11.09
C ASN A 72 -15.15 -0.60 -11.86
N VAL A 73 -14.69 -0.22 -13.05
CA VAL A 73 -15.43 0.65 -13.97
C VAL A 73 -16.38 -0.25 -14.78
N GLU A 74 -17.62 -0.39 -14.30
CA GLU A 74 -18.71 -1.02 -15.05
C GLU A 74 -19.04 -0.18 -16.31
N PHE A 75 -19.23 -0.86 -17.45
CA PHE A 75 -19.75 -0.30 -18.70
C PHE A 75 -21.27 -0.27 -18.69
#